data_AF-A0A6B3IF28-F1
#
_entry.id   AF-A0A6B3IF28-F1
#
_cell.length_a   1.000
_cell.length_b   1.000
_cell.length_c   1.000
_cell.angle_alpha   90.00
_cell.angle_beta   90.00
_cell.angle_gamma   90.00
#
_symmetry.space_group_name_H-M   'P 1'
#
loop_
_entity.id
_entity.type
_entity.pdbx_description
1 polymer ?
#
loop_
_entity_poly.entity_id
_entity_poly.type
_entity_poly.pdbx_seq_one_letter_code
_entity_poly.pdbx_strand_id
1 'polypeptide(L)'
;RFQGDPERLTRLIVDGHLAGWQLAVHAIGDRAADLALGALERAQKQKPRPDARHRIEHAGLIRPDQLPRFAALGVSAVVQPNFLRYFGDDYATVMGERRAGWMYRGRGFLDH
;
A
#
# COMPACT_ATOMS: atom_id res chain seq x y z
N ARG A 1 4.87 -14.25 1.60
CA ARG A 1 6.22 -14.05 1.02
C ARG A 1 6.12 -12.94 -0.02
N PHE A 2 7.15 -12.13 -0.24
CA PHE A 2 7.15 -11.13 -1.31
C PHE A 2 7.26 -11.80 -2.69
N GLN A 3 6.80 -11.10 -3.74
CA GLN A 3 6.91 -11.55 -5.13
C GLN A 3 8.34 -11.40 -5.70
N GLY A 4 9.24 -10.79 -4.94
CA GLY A 4 10.64 -10.61 -5.31
C GLY A 4 11.51 -10.30 -4.09
N ASP A 5 12.79 -10.11 -4.35
CA ASP A 5 13.77 -9.66 -3.36
C ASP A 5 13.42 -8.26 -2.83
N PRO A 6 13.23 -8.07 -1.51
CA PRO A 6 12.79 -6.80 -0.92
C PRO A 6 13.69 -5.60 -1.26
N GLU A 7 15.00 -5.82 -1.26
CA GLU A 7 16.01 -4.80 -1.54
C GLU A 7 15.95 -4.40 -3.01
N ARG A 8 15.78 -5.35 -3.92
CA ARG A 8 15.52 -5.08 -5.34
C ARG A 8 14.22 -4.32 -5.54
N LEU A 9 13.11 -4.73 -4.91
CA LEU A 9 11.82 -4.04 -5.03
C LEU A 9 11.91 -2.59 -4.54
N THR A 10 12.59 -2.37 -3.42
CA THR A 10 12.84 -1.03 -2.87
C THR A 10 13.63 -0.17 -3.85
N ARG A 11 14.72 -0.71 -4.43
CA ARG A 11 15.52 0.00 -5.44
C ARG A 11 14.67 0.39 -6.65
N LEU A 12 13.88 -0.53 -7.20
CA LEU A 12 13.01 -0.25 -8.36
C LEU A 12 12.02 0.89 -8.10
N ILE A 13 11.43 0.93 -6.90
CA ILE A 13 10.51 2.00 -6.50
C ILE A 13 11.25 3.34 -6.40
N VAL A 14 12.42 3.36 -5.77
CA VAL A 14 13.23 4.59 -5.64
C VAL A 14 13.68 5.08 -7.02
N ASP A 15 14.23 4.21 -7.85
CA ASP A 15 14.75 4.55 -9.18
C ASP A 15 13.64 5.10 -10.08
N GLY A 16 12.46 4.46 -10.09
CA GLY A 16 11.31 4.94 -10.85
C GLY A 16 10.80 6.32 -10.39
N HIS A 17 10.84 6.58 -9.08
CA HIS A 17 10.52 7.90 -8.55
C HIS A 17 11.57 8.95 -8.95
N LEU A 18 12.86 8.63 -8.85
CA LEU A 18 13.94 9.56 -9.24
C LEU A 18 13.89 9.89 -10.73
N ALA A 19 13.51 8.92 -11.56
CA ALA A 19 13.29 9.05 -13.00
C ALA A 19 12.05 9.90 -13.38
N GLY A 20 11.25 10.33 -12.40
CA GLY A 20 10.10 11.21 -12.67
C GLY A 20 8.80 10.47 -12.95
N TRP A 21 8.74 9.14 -12.84
CA TRP A 21 7.51 8.40 -13.12
C TRP A 21 6.49 8.52 -12.00
N GLN A 22 5.21 8.30 -12.35
CA GLN A 22 4.16 7.97 -11.39
C GLN A 22 4.08 6.45 -11.27
N LEU A 23 4.36 5.92 -10.08
CA LEU A 23 4.41 4.48 -9.82
C LEU A 23 3.07 3.90 -9.36
N ALA A 24 2.85 2.66 -9.78
CA ALA A 24 1.78 1.78 -9.33
C ALA A 24 2.40 0.57 -8.64
N VAL A 25 2.26 0.46 -7.33
CA VAL A 25 2.90 -0.59 -6.53
C VAL A 25 1.86 -1.57 -6.04
N HIS A 26 1.94 -2.82 -6.48
CA HIS A 26 1.03 -3.87 -6.02
C HIS A 26 1.34 -4.29 -4.58
N ALA A 27 0.39 -4.12 -3.65
CA ALA A 27 0.52 -4.59 -2.28
C ALA A 27 -0.83 -5.02 -1.68
N ILE A 28 -0.98 -6.32 -1.45
CA ILE A 28 -2.15 -6.89 -0.76
C ILE A 28 -1.87 -7.04 0.73
N GLY A 29 -0.77 -7.68 1.11
CA GLY A 29 -0.46 -7.93 2.53
C GLY A 29 0.11 -6.71 3.25
N ASP A 30 -0.07 -6.66 4.57
CA ASP A 30 0.38 -5.56 5.42
C ASP A 30 1.91 -5.35 5.36
N ARG A 31 2.69 -6.44 5.32
CA ARG A 31 4.15 -6.37 5.12
C ARG A 31 4.55 -5.83 3.74
N ALA A 32 3.73 -6.05 2.72
CA ALA A 32 3.95 -5.50 1.39
C ALA A 32 3.66 -4.00 1.36
N ALA A 33 2.61 -3.56 2.08
CA ALA A 33 2.33 -2.14 2.28
C ALA A 33 3.49 -1.44 3.03
N ASP A 34 4.06 -2.05 4.06
CA ASP A 34 5.24 -1.48 4.76
C ASP A 34 6.43 -1.26 3.83
N LEU A 35 6.73 -2.26 2.98
CA LEU A 35 7.82 -2.17 2.02
C LEU A 35 7.56 -1.05 0.99
N ALA A 36 6.34 -0.99 0.44
CA ALA A 36 5.96 0.03 -0.53
C ALA A 36 6.04 1.43 0.08
N LEU A 37 5.40 1.65 1.23
CA LEU A 37 5.41 2.93 1.93
C LEU A 37 6.82 3.37 2.32
N GLY A 38 7.64 2.44 2.84
CA GLY A 38 9.03 2.73 3.19
C GLY A 38 9.90 3.10 1.98
N ALA A 39 9.71 2.42 0.85
CA ALA A 39 10.43 2.75 -0.39
C ALA A 39 10.01 4.11 -0.96
N LEU A 40 8.71 4.42 -0.95
CA LEU A 40 8.18 5.71 -1.39
C LEU A 40 8.62 6.86 -0.47
N GLU A 41 8.63 6.63 0.85
CA GLU A 41 9.16 7.58 1.83
C GLU A 41 10.66 7.86 1.60
N ARG A 42 11.45 6.81 1.37
CA ARG A 42 12.87 6.95 1.00
C ARG A 42 13.03 7.75 -0.28
N ALA A 43 12.21 7.49 -1.29
CA ALA A 43 12.29 8.19 -2.56
C ALA A 43 11.97 9.69 -2.40
N GLN A 44 10.91 10.03 -1.65
CA GLN A 44 10.56 11.41 -1.34
C GLN A 44 11.66 12.14 -0.55
N LYS A 45 12.35 11.46 0.38
CA LYS A 45 13.51 12.03 1.09
C LYS A 45 14.68 12.35 0.15
N GLN A 46 14.87 11.57 -0.90
CA GLN A 46 15.96 11.78 -1.87
C GLN A 46 15.63 12.85 -2.91
N LYS A 47 14.39 12.91 -3.39
CA LYS A 47 13.93 13.90 -4.36
C LYS A 47 12.47 14.26 -4.08
N PRO A 48 12.18 15.27 -3.26
CA PRO A 48 10.80 15.64 -2.96
C PRO A 48 10.01 15.94 -4.22
N ARG A 49 8.90 15.23 -4.41
CA ARG A 49 7.94 15.40 -5.52
C ARG A 49 6.52 15.41 -4.95
N PRO A 50 5.98 16.59 -4.57
CA PRO A 50 4.66 16.70 -3.95
C PRO A 50 3.54 16.21 -4.86
N ASP A 51 3.73 16.28 -6.19
CA ASP A 51 2.74 15.87 -7.19
C ASP A 51 3.09 14.53 -7.85
N ALA A 52 3.85 13.65 -7.18
CA ALA A 52 4.22 12.34 -7.73
C ALA A 52 3.04 11.38 -7.90
N ARG A 53 1.95 11.60 -7.13
CA ARG A 53 0.67 10.86 -7.16
C ARG A 53 0.83 9.34 -7.22
N HIS A 54 1.80 8.79 -6.50
CA HIS A 54 2.02 7.36 -6.46
C HIS A 54 0.78 6.64 -5.94
N ARG A 55 0.58 5.40 -6.40
CA ARG A 55 -0.56 4.58 -6.00
C ARG A 55 -0.11 3.21 -5.52
N ILE A 56 -0.81 2.71 -4.51
CA ILE A 56 -0.69 1.33 -4.04
C ILE A 56 -1.94 0.58 -4.49
N GLU A 57 -1.73 -0.45 -5.29
CA GLU A 57 -2.77 -1.29 -5.86
C GLU A 57 -3.22 -2.35 -4.85
N HIS A 58 -4.53 -2.60 -4.84
CA HIS A 58 -5.28 -3.42 -3.89
C HIS A 58 -5.39 -2.82 -2.51
N ALA A 59 -4.26 -2.44 -1.90
CA ALA A 59 -4.20 -2.00 -0.50
C ALA A 59 -5.07 -2.90 0.40
N GLY A 60 -4.91 -4.21 0.20
CA GLY A 60 -5.91 -5.21 0.59
C GLY A 60 -6.02 -5.37 2.11
N LEU A 61 -4.90 -5.52 2.80
CA LEU A 61 -4.78 -5.67 4.25
C LEU A 61 -3.93 -4.55 4.81
N ILE A 62 -4.55 -3.59 5.50
CA ILE A 62 -3.89 -2.36 5.94
C ILE A 62 -4.10 -2.14 7.44
N ARG A 63 -3.00 -2.12 8.17
CA ARG A 63 -3.01 -1.91 9.62
C ARG A 63 -3.36 -0.47 9.96
N PRO A 64 -3.92 -0.20 11.16
CA PRO A 64 -4.21 1.16 11.60
C PRO A 64 -3.02 2.11 11.50
N ASP A 65 -1.81 1.65 11.86
CA ASP A 65 -0.59 2.47 11.84
C ASP A 65 -0.12 2.86 10.42
N GLN A 66 -0.62 2.19 9.38
CA GLN A 66 -0.23 2.45 8.00
C GLN A 66 -1.08 3.57 7.37
N LEU A 67 -2.30 3.81 7.84
CA LEU A 67 -3.20 4.84 7.26
C LEU A 67 -2.60 6.25 7.29
N PRO A 68 -2.04 6.75 8.43
CA PRO A 68 -1.40 8.07 8.43
C PRO A 68 -0.22 8.18 7.48
N ARG A 69 0.47 7.07 7.17
CA ARG A 69 1.60 7.06 6.23
C ARG A 69 1.15 7.24 4.78
N PHE A 70 -0.02 6.72 4.41
CA PHE A 70 -0.61 6.99 3.09
C PHE A 70 -0.88 8.49 2.92
N ALA A 71 -1.54 9.11 3.90
CA ALA A 71 -1.85 10.54 3.91
C ALA A 71 -0.58 11.40 3.86
N ALA A 72 0.39 11.13 4.74
CA ALA A 72 1.64 11.89 4.81
C ALA A 72 2.47 11.84 3.51
N LEU A 73 2.40 10.73 2.76
CA LEU A 73 3.09 10.57 1.49
C LEU A 73 2.28 11.04 0.27
N GLY A 74 1.00 11.37 0.45
CA GLY A 74 0.08 11.69 -0.66
C GLY A 74 -0.15 10.51 -1.61
N VAL A 75 -0.09 9.27 -1.09
CA VAL A 75 -0.22 8.04 -1.89
C VAL A 75 -1.69 7.62 -1.98
N SER A 76 -2.18 7.34 -3.18
CA SER A 76 -3.54 6.85 -3.38
C SER A 76 -3.63 5.34 -3.13
N ALA A 77 -4.62 4.91 -2.35
CA ALA A 77 -5.00 3.50 -2.25
C ALA A 77 -6.02 3.15 -3.35
N VAL A 78 -5.71 2.16 -4.18
CA VAL A 78 -6.62 1.66 -5.23
C VAL A 78 -7.21 0.34 -4.77
N VAL A 79 -8.45 0.37 -4.29
CA VAL A 79 -9.15 -0.79 -3.72
C VAL A 79 -10.12 -1.44 -4.71
N GLN A 80 -10.44 -2.72 -4.53
CA GLN A 80 -11.43 -3.45 -5.35
C GLN A 80 -12.58 -3.97 -4.46
N PRO A 81 -13.63 -3.17 -4.22
CA PRO A 81 -14.74 -3.55 -3.32
C PRO A 81 -15.41 -4.88 -3.65
N ASN A 82 -15.43 -5.26 -4.94
CA ASN A 82 -15.95 -6.55 -5.37
C ASN A 82 -15.25 -7.74 -4.71
N PHE A 83 -14.00 -7.62 -4.26
CA PHE A 83 -13.31 -8.72 -3.58
C PHE A 83 -13.93 -9.02 -2.21
N LEU A 84 -14.54 -8.03 -1.55
CA LEU A 84 -15.33 -8.29 -0.34
C LEU A 84 -16.58 -9.11 -0.66
N ARG A 85 -17.25 -8.84 -1.78
CA ARG A 85 -18.42 -9.61 -2.21
C ARG A 85 -18.09 -11.06 -2.53
N TYR A 86 -16.98 -11.31 -3.21
CA TYR A 86 -16.63 -12.65 -3.70
C TYR A 86 -15.79 -13.48 -2.72
N PHE A 87 -14.99 -12.84 -1.86
CA PHE A 87 -13.99 -13.50 -1.03
C PHE A 87 -14.03 -13.08 0.44
N GLY A 88 -15.03 -12.28 0.86
CA GLY A 88 -15.11 -11.73 2.21
C GLY A 88 -15.11 -12.79 3.31
N ASP A 89 -15.87 -13.88 3.13
CA ASP A 89 -15.98 -14.97 4.10
C ASP A 89 -14.65 -15.75 4.21
N ASP A 90 -13.97 -15.98 3.09
CA ASP A 90 -12.65 -16.61 3.06
C ASP A 90 -11.62 -15.72 3.76
N TYR A 91 -11.64 -14.41 3.50
CA TYR A 91 -10.76 -13.46 4.18
C TYR A 91 -11.01 -13.44 5.68
N ALA A 92 -12.27 -13.42 6.12
CA ALA A 92 -12.62 -13.45 7.54
C ALA A 92 -12.07 -14.72 8.20
N THR A 93 -12.25 -15.87 7.56
CA THR A 93 -11.74 -17.17 8.03
C THR A 93 -10.22 -17.19 8.14
N VAL A 94 -9.51 -16.78 7.08
CA VAL A 94 -8.04 -16.84 7.01
C VAL A 94 -7.38 -15.79 7.92
N MET A 95 -7.96 -14.60 8.04
CA MET A 95 -7.37 -13.49 8.79
C MET A 95 -7.71 -13.57 10.29
N GLY A 96 -8.83 -14.19 10.64
CA GLY A 96 -9.38 -14.21 11.99
C GLY A 96 -9.87 -12.83 12.45
N GLU A 97 -10.56 -12.80 13.59
CA GLU A 97 -11.25 -11.61 14.11
C GLU A 97 -10.35 -10.36 14.16
N ARG A 98 -9.10 -10.53 14.59
CA ARG A 98 -8.17 -9.41 14.77
C ARG A 98 -7.77 -8.73 13.47
N ARG A 99 -7.62 -9.47 12.37
CA ARG A 99 -7.09 -8.94 11.10
C ARG A 99 -8.16 -8.77 10.03
N ALA A 100 -9.32 -9.40 10.16
CA ALA A 100 -10.42 -9.25 9.21
C ALA A 100 -10.83 -7.78 9.05
N GLY A 101 -10.88 -7.01 10.15
CA GLY A 101 -11.19 -5.58 10.11
C GLY A 101 -10.15 -4.68 9.41
N TRP A 102 -8.99 -5.24 9.01
CA TRP A 102 -7.98 -4.52 8.24
C TRP A 102 -8.17 -4.70 6.73
N MET A 103 -9.03 -5.63 6.31
CA MET A 103 -9.31 -5.91 4.91
C MET A 103 -10.15 -4.81 4.30
N TYR A 104 -9.70 -4.25 3.16
CA TYR A 104 -10.46 -3.29 2.33
C TYR A 104 -11.15 -2.17 3.12
N ARG A 105 -10.45 -1.60 4.09
CA ARG A 105 -10.97 -0.60 5.03
C ARG A 105 -11.14 0.80 4.42
N GLY A 106 -11.92 0.90 3.34
CA GLY A 106 -12.08 2.11 2.52
C GLY A 106 -12.31 3.40 3.33
N ARG A 107 -13.18 3.35 4.34
CA ARG A 107 -13.45 4.49 5.22
C ARG A 107 -12.19 5.00 5.95
N GLY A 108 -11.30 4.09 6.36
CA GLY A 108 -10.06 4.44 7.04
C GLY A 108 -9.12 5.31 6.20
N PHE A 109 -9.14 5.19 4.87
CA PHE A 109 -8.35 6.08 4.00
C PHE A 109 -8.97 7.46 3.80
N LEU A 110 -10.27 7.62 4.06
CA LEU A 110 -10.94 8.91 3.97
C LEU A 110 -10.84 9.70 5.27
N ASP A 111 -10.68 9.00 6.39
CA ASP A 111 -10.58 9.60 7.73
C ASP A 111 -9.14 10.07 8.06
N HIS A 112 -8.15 9.83 7.20
CA HIS A 112 -6.74 10.21 7.37
C HIS A 112 -6.24 10.96 6.14
#